data_AF-A0A1I2K7Y9-F1
#
_entry.id   AF-A0A1I2K7Y9-F1
#
_cell.length_a   1.000
_cell.length_b   1.000
_cell.length_c   1.000
_cell.angle_alpha   90.00
_cell.angle_beta   90.00
_cell.angle_gamma   90.00
#
_symmetry.space_group_name_H-M   'P 1'
#
loop_
_entity.id
_entity.type
_entity.pdbx_description
1 polymer ?
#
loop_
_entity_poly.entity_id
_entity_poly.type
_entity_poly.pdbx_seq_one_letter_code
_entity_poly.pdbx_strand_id
1 'polypeptide(L)'
;MASGDQRPAGARVPDAVARKRPAQIITAPPPGAITGPLPPTPEIKGRSPFRLALPGRMPKPQPVRGRKGGMIGVVALVMLFLGLFLFGLGMGFATGFDLGNLFRGADEPPPRAFPVLEPSRPERLEIPAIGVSAPILEVGLAGDGSVDVPPLRRHNEAGWFEGGPTPGQFGPALIVGHADTRTGPSVFHRLDEMRAGQQIRVSRADGTVAIFKVNSVEKFDKSSLPAERVYGDYTRPSLRLMTCGGKWLGGEEGYEDNIVVFASLVDSRDV
;
A
#
# COMPACT_ATOMS: atom_id res chain seq x y z
N MET A 1 21.78 -24.94 15.93
CA MET A 1 21.28 -23.89 16.84
C MET A 1 20.54 -22.89 16.00
N ALA A 2 19.25 -22.72 16.30
CA ALA A 2 18.36 -21.79 15.63
C ALA A 2 18.64 -20.36 16.10
N SER A 3 18.58 -19.41 15.18
CA SER A 3 18.36 -17.99 15.44
C SER A 3 17.57 -17.50 14.23
N GLY A 4 16.29 -17.15 14.31
CA GLY A 4 15.65 -16.34 15.34
C GLY A 4 15.32 -14.99 14.73
N ASP A 5 14.65 -14.98 13.58
CA ASP A 5 14.27 -13.77 12.84
C ASP A 5 13.06 -13.12 13.52
N GLN A 6 13.31 -12.17 14.41
CA GLN A 6 12.28 -11.31 14.99
C GLN A 6 12.08 -10.09 14.09
N ARG A 7 11.05 -10.16 13.24
CA ARG A 7 10.54 -9.00 12.50
C ARG A 7 9.95 -7.97 13.48
N PRO A 8 10.15 -6.65 13.24
CA PRO A 8 9.50 -5.62 14.03
C PRO A 8 7.98 -5.66 13.81
N ALA A 9 7.23 -5.54 14.88
CA ALA A 9 5.77 -5.52 14.89
C ALA A 9 5.26 -4.21 14.26
N GLY A 10 5.17 -4.19 12.94
CA GLY A 10 4.40 -3.18 12.20
C GLY A 10 2.92 -3.31 12.54
N ALA A 11 2.24 -2.18 12.73
CA ALA A 11 0.81 -2.11 12.99
C ALA A 11 0.05 -2.96 11.96
N ARG A 12 -0.52 -4.07 12.45
CA ARG A 12 -1.29 -5.00 11.62
C ARG A 12 -2.63 -4.36 11.35
N VAL A 13 -2.99 -4.20 10.08
CA VAL A 13 -4.36 -3.88 9.67
C VAL A 13 -5.29 -4.85 10.41
N PRO A 14 -6.30 -4.37 11.17
CA PRO A 14 -7.19 -5.26 11.90
C PRO A 14 -7.77 -6.28 10.93
N ASP A 15 -7.70 -7.58 11.28
CA ASP A 15 -8.15 -8.66 10.40
C ASP A 15 -9.62 -8.47 9.92
N ALA A 16 -10.41 -7.67 10.63
CA ALA A 16 -11.76 -7.28 10.24
C ALA A 16 -11.82 -6.55 8.88
N VAL A 17 -10.82 -5.72 8.55
CA VAL A 17 -10.74 -4.99 7.27
C VAL A 17 -10.27 -5.90 6.14
N ALA A 18 -9.36 -6.83 6.42
CA ALA A 18 -8.82 -7.78 5.44
C ALA A 18 -9.81 -8.88 5.02
N ARG A 19 -10.86 -9.15 5.83
CA ARG A 19 -11.79 -10.29 5.65
C ARG A 19 -13.19 -9.91 5.18
N LYS A 20 -13.49 -8.63 4.93
CA LYS A 20 -14.87 -8.17 4.70
C LYS A 20 -15.17 -7.77 3.26
N ARG A 21 -16.45 -7.95 2.90
CA ARG A 21 -17.00 -7.63 1.58
C ARG A 21 -16.98 -6.11 1.34
N PRO A 22 -16.79 -5.68 0.08
CA PRO A 22 -16.76 -4.28 -0.30
C PRO A 22 -18.12 -3.58 -0.05
N ALA A 23 -18.06 -2.27 0.17
CA ALA A 23 -19.15 -1.40 0.63
C ALA A 23 -20.46 -1.58 -0.15
N GLN A 24 -21.59 -1.68 0.56
CA GLN A 24 -22.92 -1.41 -0.01
C GLN A 24 -23.36 -0.01 0.40
N ILE A 25 -23.22 0.94 -0.53
CA ILE A 25 -23.77 2.29 -0.37
C ILE A 25 -25.14 2.32 -1.01
N ILE A 26 -26.19 2.39 -0.19
CA ILE A 26 -27.56 2.63 -0.65
C ILE A 26 -27.66 4.06 -1.18
N THR A 27 -27.66 4.23 -2.49
CA THR A 27 -28.00 5.50 -3.15
C THR A 27 -29.49 5.57 -3.52
N ALA A 28 -30.12 6.71 -3.22
CA ALA A 28 -31.53 6.94 -3.51
C ALA A 28 -31.81 7.14 -5.02
N PRO A 29 -32.93 6.59 -5.55
CA PRO A 29 -33.23 6.52 -6.98
C PRO A 29 -33.60 7.88 -7.61
N PRO A 30 -33.32 8.13 -8.92
CA PRO A 30 -33.70 9.36 -9.61
C PRO A 30 -35.22 9.63 -9.58
N PRO A 31 -35.67 10.90 -9.61
CA PRO A 31 -37.10 11.21 -9.58
C PRO A 31 -37.84 10.58 -10.77
N GLY A 32 -38.91 9.82 -10.48
CA GLY A 32 -39.89 9.36 -11.47
C GLY A 32 -39.92 7.86 -11.79
N ALA A 33 -39.14 7.01 -11.12
CA ALA A 33 -38.88 5.65 -11.63
C ALA A 33 -39.52 4.44 -10.89
N ILE A 34 -40.41 4.60 -9.89
CA ILE A 34 -41.02 3.40 -9.25
C ILE A 34 -42.52 3.56 -8.99
N THR A 35 -43.32 2.79 -9.73
CA THR A 35 -44.72 2.46 -9.44
C THR A 35 -44.82 0.95 -9.18
N GLY A 36 -44.73 0.50 -7.92
CA GLY A 36 -44.99 -0.90 -7.58
C GLY A 36 -44.49 -1.33 -6.19
N PRO A 37 -45.11 -2.33 -5.53
CA PRO A 37 -44.65 -2.87 -4.24
C PRO A 37 -43.41 -3.77 -4.38
N LEU A 38 -42.55 -3.78 -3.35
CA LEU A 38 -41.30 -4.55 -3.31
C LEU A 38 -41.49 -6.08 -3.34
N PRO A 39 -40.60 -6.84 -4.01
CA PRO A 39 -40.59 -8.31 -3.99
C PRO A 39 -39.81 -8.91 -2.79
N PRO A 40 -40.11 -10.15 -2.38
CA PRO A 40 -39.44 -10.83 -1.27
C PRO A 40 -38.11 -11.51 -1.65
N THR A 41 -37.22 -11.66 -0.65
CA THR A 41 -35.84 -12.17 -0.75
C THR A 41 -35.76 -13.71 -0.92
N PRO A 42 -34.86 -14.26 -1.78
CA PRO A 42 -34.70 -15.70 -1.95
C PRO A 42 -33.67 -16.36 -1.01
N GLU A 43 -33.88 -17.64 -0.73
CA GLU A 43 -33.15 -18.50 0.21
C GLU A 43 -31.96 -19.24 -0.46
N ILE A 44 -30.76 -19.23 0.15
CA ILE A 44 -29.53 -19.82 -0.43
C ILE A 44 -29.17 -21.15 0.25
N LYS A 45 -29.19 -22.25 -0.51
CA LYS A 45 -28.80 -23.61 -0.06
C LYS A 45 -27.38 -23.97 -0.50
N GLY A 46 -26.54 -24.38 0.46
CA GLY A 46 -25.09 -24.57 0.27
C GLY A 46 -24.63 -25.86 -0.43
N ARG A 47 -23.40 -25.82 -0.95
CA ARG A 47 -22.50 -26.98 -1.20
C ARG A 47 -21.04 -26.50 -1.25
N SER A 48 -20.15 -27.23 -0.57
CA SER A 48 -18.70 -26.96 -0.49
C SER A 48 -17.92 -27.77 -1.55
N PRO A 49 -16.99 -27.16 -2.32
CA PRO A 49 -16.14 -27.89 -3.24
C PRO A 49 -14.69 -27.90 -2.76
N PHE A 50 -14.29 -28.86 -1.93
CA PHE A 50 -12.86 -29.15 -1.74
C PHE A 50 -12.63 -30.65 -1.56
N ARG A 51 -11.98 -31.27 -2.56
CA ARG A 51 -11.26 -32.55 -2.43
C ARG A 51 -9.78 -32.25 -2.73
N LEU A 52 -8.92 -32.42 -1.73
CA LEU A 52 -7.47 -32.27 -1.86
C LEU A 52 -6.87 -33.63 -2.29
N ALA A 53 -6.00 -33.63 -3.30
CA ALA A 53 -5.21 -34.80 -3.69
C ALA A 53 -3.88 -34.84 -2.91
N LEU A 54 -3.50 -36.02 -2.40
CA LEU A 54 -2.25 -36.27 -1.67
C LEU A 54 -1.05 -36.45 -2.63
N PRO A 55 0.14 -35.89 -2.34
CA PRO A 55 1.32 -36.06 -3.19
C PRO A 55 2.06 -37.39 -2.93
N GLY A 56 2.52 -38.01 -4.01
CA GLY A 56 3.27 -39.27 -4.02
C GLY A 56 4.72 -39.18 -3.53
N ARG A 57 5.24 -40.33 -3.11
CA ARG A 57 6.51 -40.59 -2.43
C ARG A 57 7.74 -40.30 -3.32
N MET A 58 8.67 -39.46 -2.87
CA MET A 58 9.97 -39.24 -3.54
C MET A 58 11.00 -40.35 -3.21
N PRO A 59 11.89 -40.73 -4.15
CA PRO A 59 12.93 -41.73 -3.91
C PRO A 59 14.11 -41.18 -3.11
N LYS A 60 14.74 -42.05 -2.29
CA LYS A 60 15.87 -41.72 -1.42
C LYS A 60 17.16 -41.44 -2.21
N PRO A 61 17.94 -40.41 -1.87
CA PRO A 61 19.23 -40.16 -2.51
C PRO A 61 20.28 -41.20 -2.10
N GLN A 62 21.07 -41.66 -3.08
CA GLN A 62 22.25 -42.51 -2.85
C GLN A 62 23.48 -41.66 -2.48
N PRO A 63 24.37 -42.15 -1.60
CA PRO A 63 25.58 -41.44 -1.22
C PRO A 63 26.63 -41.53 -2.33
N VAL A 64 27.12 -40.37 -2.78
CA VAL A 64 28.25 -40.26 -3.71
C VAL A 64 29.55 -40.51 -2.93
N ARG A 65 30.34 -41.49 -3.40
CA ARG A 65 31.62 -41.89 -2.79
C ARG A 65 32.66 -40.80 -3.01
N GLY A 66 32.88 -39.96 -1.99
CA GLY A 66 33.85 -38.86 -2.00
C GLY A 66 35.30 -39.35 -2.15
N ARG A 67 35.99 -38.82 -3.17
CA ARG A 67 37.42 -38.97 -3.41
C ARG A 67 38.17 -38.23 -2.29
N LYS A 68 39.00 -38.96 -1.53
CA LYS A 68 39.80 -38.43 -0.40
C LYS A 68 40.90 -37.49 -0.92
N GLY A 69 40.56 -36.21 -1.14
CA GLY A 69 41.52 -35.11 -1.24
C GLY A 69 41.81 -34.56 0.15
N GLY A 70 42.54 -35.32 0.96
CA GLY A 70 42.75 -35.07 2.37
C GLY A 70 43.74 -33.94 2.67
N MET A 71 43.32 -33.03 3.56
CA MET A 71 44.11 -32.16 4.45
C MET A 71 45.14 -31.17 3.85
N ILE A 72 45.88 -31.54 2.80
CA ILE A 72 46.94 -30.71 2.19
C ILE A 72 46.35 -29.46 1.53
N GLY A 73 45.21 -29.58 0.84
CA GLY A 73 44.54 -28.42 0.24
C GLY A 73 44.01 -27.43 1.28
N VAL A 74 43.56 -27.92 2.43
CA VAL A 74 43.09 -27.08 3.54
C VAL A 74 44.26 -26.37 4.23
N VAL A 75 45.37 -27.08 4.45
CA VAL A 75 46.58 -26.48 5.05
C VAL A 75 47.18 -25.42 4.12
N ALA A 76 47.26 -25.68 2.81
CA ALA A 76 47.74 -24.71 1.83
C ALA A 76 46.85 -23.45 1.79
N LEU A 77 45.52 -23.63 1.86
CA LEU A 77 44.57 -22.52 1.90
C LEU A 77 44.71 -21.70 3.20
N VAL A 78 44.85 -22.37 4.35
CA VAL A 78 45.04 -21.69 5.65
C VAL A 78 46.36 -20.91 5.67
N MET A 79 47.45 -21.48 5.15
CA MET A 79 48.74 -20.79 5.05
C MET A 79 48.68 -19.58 4.10
N LEU A 80 47.93 -19.68 2.99
CA LEU A 80 47.70 -18.56 2.08
C LEU A 80 46.93 -17.42 2.77
N PHE A 81 45.83 -17.74 3.46
CA PHE A 81 45.06 -16.73 4.20
C PHE A 81 45.85 -16.14 5.37
N LEU A 82 46.65 -16.94 6.08
CA LEU A 82 47.52 -16.46 7.14
C LEU A 82 48.62 -15.54 6.60
N GLY A 83 49.23 -15.89 5.46
CA GLY A 83 50.19 -15.04 4.77
C GLY A 83 49.60 -13.72 4.30
N LEU A 84 48.40 -13.74 3.69
CA LEU A 84 47.67 -12.54 3.31
C LEU A 84 47.27 -11.69 4.51
N PHE A 85 46.89 -12.32 5.63
CA PHE A 85 46.53 -11.63 6.86
C PHE A 85 47.74 -10.94 7.50
N LEU A 86 48.88 -11.64 7.60
CA LEU A 86 50.12 -11.06 8.13
C LEU A 86 50.67 -9.97 7.21
N PHE A 87 50.55 -10.13 5.89
CA PHE A 87 50.91 -9.08 4.93
C PHE A 87 50.01 -7.86 5.07
N GLY A 88 48.68 -8.05 5.19
CA GLY A 88 47.73 -6.96 5.42
C GLY A 88 47.96 -6.23 6.75
N LEU A 89 48.27 -6.97 7.83
CA LEU A 89 48.58 -6.39 9.13
C LEU A 89 49.90 -5.60 9.09
N GLY A 90 50.95 -6.16 8.46
CA GLY A 90 52.25 -5.50 8.31
C GLY A 90 52.18 -4.25 7.42
N MET A 91 51.39 -4.30 6.34
CA MET A 91 51.13 -3.15 5.47
C MET A 91 50.38 -2.04 6.24
N GLY A 92 49.40 -2.39 7.08
CA GLY A 92 48.65 -1.44 7.90
C GLY A 92 49.53 -0.68 8.91
N PHE A 93 50.46 -1.38 9.58
CA PHE A 93 51.43 -0.74 10.48
C PHE A 93 52.48 0.12 9.75
N ALA A 94 52.91 -0.28 8.55
CA ALA A 94 53.96 0.43 7.81
C ALA A 94 53.45 1.67 7.05
N THR A 95 52.18 1.68 6.64
CA THR A 95 51.61 2.74 5.77
C THR A 95 50.57 3.63 6.45
N GLY A 96 50.19 3.34 7.70
CA GLY A 96 49.14 4.07 8.42
C GLY A 96 47.74 3.87 7.83
N PHE A 97 47.55 2.80 7.05
CA PHE A 97 46.30 2.51 6.35
C PHE A 97 45.31 1.82 7.31
N ASP A 98 44.38 2.60 7.87
CA ASP A 98 43.33 2.09 8.77
C ASP A 98 42.18 1.44 7.97
N LEU A 99 42.25 0.12 7.80
CA LEU A 99 41.17 -0.68 7.20
C LEU A 99 39.85 -0.54 7.96
N GLY A 100 39.89 -0.18 9.25
CA GLY A 100 38.69 0.06 10.07
C GLY A 100 37.85 1.22 9.56
N ASN A 101 38.48 2.29 9.05
CA ASN A 101 37.76 3.40 8.41
C ASN A 101 37.18 3.06 7.04
N LEU A 102 37.63 1.99 6.40
CA LEU A 102 37.08 1.52 5.12
C LEU A 102 35.80 0.69 5.30
N PHE A 103 35.65 0.03 6.44
CA PHE A 103 34.45 -0.75 6.81
C PHE A 103 33.49 0.00 7.74
N ARG A 104 33.93 1.10 8.35
CA ARG A 104 33.08 2.05 9.05
C ARG A 104 32.37 2.91 8.01
N GLY A 105 31.33 2.33 7.39
CA GLY A 105 30.39 3.10 6.58
C GLY A 105 29.86 4.27 7.40
N ALA A 106 29.60 5.41 6.78
CA ALA A 106 29.00 6.56 7.45
C ALA A 106 27.83 6.08 8.32
N ASP A 107 27.75 6.52 9.58
CA ASP A 107 26.63 6.24 10.48
C ASP A 107 25.28 6.78 9.94
N GLU A 108 25.32 7.44 8.78
CA GLU A 108 24.17 7.92 8.06
C GLU A 108 23.57 6.80 7.19
N PRO A 109 22.31 6.40 7.43
CA PRO A 109 21.63 5.45 6.55
C PRO A 109 21.68 5.99 5.12
N PRO A 110 21.88 5.12 4.11
CA PRO A 110 22.00 5.54 2.73
C PRO A 110 20.79 6.41 2.36
N PRO A 111 20.99 7.54 1.65
CA PRO A 111 19.91 8.47 1.33
C PRO A 111 18.76 7.71 0.67
N ARG A 112 17.59 7.69 1.32
CA ARG A 112 16.39 7.09 0.74
C ARG A 112 16.01 7.92 -0.48
N ALA A 113 15.64 7.27 -1.58
CA ALA A 113 15.25 7.93 -2.83
C ALA A 113 13.91 8.72 -2.73
N PHE A 114 13.32 8.82 -1.55
CA PHE A 114 12.06 9.50 -1.28
C PHE A 114 12.04 9.99 0.17
N PRO A 115 11.45 11.18 0.45
CA PRO A 115 11.28 11.64 1.82
C PRO A 115 10.35 10.68 2.56
N VAL A 116 10.53 10.55 3.87
CA VAL A 116 9.56 9.89 4.76
C VAL A 116 9.26 10.89 5.86
N LEU A 117 7.99 11.16 6.10
CA LEU A 117 7.54 12.20 7.01
C LEU A 117 7.03 11.58 8.32
N GLU A 118 7.23 12.31 9.41
CA GLU A 118 6.62 11.98 10.71
C GLU A 118 5.09 11.99 10.61
N PRO A 119 4.36 11.28 11.48
CA PRO A 119 2.90 11.28 11.47
C PRO A 119 2.29 12.68 11.59
N SER A 120 1.41 13.07 10.66
CA SER A 120 0.62 14.30 10.79
C SER A 120 -0.64 14.23 9.94
N ARG A 121 -1.76 14.70 10.51
CA ARG A 121 -3.10 14.61 9.90
C ARG A 121 -3.17 15.44 8.62
N PRO A 122 -3.82 14.94 7.56
CA PRO A 122 -4.04 15.71 6.35
C PRO A 122 -5.21 16.69 6.53
N GLU A 123 -5.07 17.90 6.01
CA GLU A 123 -6.07 18.98 6.16
C GLU A 123 -6.70 19.38 4.82
N ARG A 124 -5.91 19.38 3.75
CA ARG A 124 -6.36 19.81 2.42
C ARG A 124 -5.75 18.97 1.32
N LEU A 125 -6.57 18.63 0.34
CA LEU A 125 -6.18 17.93 -0.88
C LEU A 125 -6.21 18.90 -2.06
N GLU A 126 -5.13 18.94 -2.82
CA GLU A 126 -5.05 19.68 -4.08
C GLU A 126 -4.60 18.78 -5.23
N ILE A 127 -5.35 18.83 -6.33
CA ILE A 127 -5.04 18.10 -7.56
C ILE A 127 -5.24 19.06 -8.75
N PRO A 128 -4.21 19.84 -9.11
CA PRO A 128 -4.33 20.89 -10.13
C PRO A 128 -4.83 20.37 -11.48
N ALA A 129 -4.42 19.16 -11.88
CA ALA A 129 -4.75 18.57 -13.17
C ALA A 129 -6.25 18.35 -13.40
N ILE A 130 -7.04 18.20 -12.32
CA ILE A 130 -8.49 17.97 -12.37
C ILE A 130 -9.27 19.04 -11.60
N GLY A 131 -8.61 20.11 -11.15
CA GLY A 131 -9.25 21.24 -10.48
C GLY A 131 -9.74 20.97 -9.06
N VAL A 132 -9.21 19.96 -8.38
CA VAL A 132 -9.60 19.65 -6.99
C VAL A 132 -8.83 20.55 -6.02
N SER A 133 -9.58 21.21 -5.14
CA SER A 133 -9.09 21.82 -3.90
C SER A 133 -10.15 21.62 -2.83
N ALA A 134 -9.91 20.68 -1.91
CA ALA A 134 -10.93 20.21 -0.98
C ALA A 134 -10.38 20.06 0.44
N PRO A 135 -11.16 20.43 1.47
CA PRO A 135 -10.88 20.00 2.84
C PRO A 135 -10.84 18.47 2.95
N ILE A 136 -10.02 17.98 3.86
CA ILE A 136 -9.96 16.57 4.22
C ILE A 136 -10.56 16.40 5.62
N LEU A 137 -11.52 15.49 5.75
CA LEU A 137 -12.09 15.05 7.03
C LEU A 137 -11.61 13.65 7.38
N GLU A 138 -11.69 13.30 8.67
CA GLU A 138 -11.40 11.96 9.16
C GLU A 138 -12.62 11.05 8.92
N VAL A 139 -12.38 9.87 8.35
CA VAL A 139 -13.40 8.82 8.19
C VAL A 139 -12.89 7.51 8.79
N GLY A 140 -13.81 6.77 9.40
CA GLY A 140 -13.54 5.47 9.98
C GLY A 140 -13.98 4.33 9.06
N LEU A 141 -14.49 3.26 9.67
CA LEU A 141 -15.14 2.17 8.96
C LEU A 141 -16.66 2.31 9.03
N ALA A 142 -17.34 1.99 7.93
CA ALA A 142 -18.79 1.87 7.89
C ALA A 142 -19.27 0.60 8.65
N GLY A 143 -20.57 0.49 8.88
CA GLY A 143 -21.16 -0.64 9.63
C GLY A 143 -20.92 -2.02 8.98
N ASP A 144 -20.75 -2.06 7.66
CA ASP A 144 -20.39 -3.27 6.94
C ASP A 144 -18.90 -3.63 7.06
N GLY A 145 -18.07 -2.70 7.54
CA GLY A 145 -16.61 -2.80 7.73
C GLY A 145 -15.77 -2.34 6.54
N SER A 146 -16.38 -1.73 5.53
CA SER A 146 -15.69 -0.97 4.49
C SER A 146 -15.20 0.38 5.03
N VAL A 147 -14.32 1.06 4.28
CA VAL A 147 -13.91 2.43 4.61
C VAL A 147 -15.08 3.37 4.37
N ASP A 148 -15.42 4.16 5.38
CA ASP A 148 -16.52 5.11 5.30
C ASP A 148 -16.16 6.29 4.39
N VAL A 149 -17.17 7.01 3.89
CA VAL A 149 -17.01 8.15 2.98
C VAL A 149 -17.57 9.43 3.61
N PRO A 150 -17.15 10.62 3.15
CA PRO A 150 -17.77 11.88 3.56
C PRO A 150 -19.30 11.83 3.49
N PRO A 151 -20.04 12.42 4.44
CA PRO A 151 -21.50 12.45 4.35
C PRO A 151 -21.92 13.23 3.09
N LEU A 152 -23.03 12.84 2.45
CA LEU A 152 -23.48 13.46 1.18
C LEU A 152 -23.71 14.98 1.28
N ARG A 153 -23.97 15.53 2.47
CA ARG A 153 -24.03 16.99 2.69
C ARG A 153 -22.68 17.70 2.51
N ARG A 154 -21.57 16.96 2.63
CA ARG A 154 -20.17 17.39 2.48
C ARG A 154 -19.53 16.70 1.27
N HIS A 155 -20.31 16.45 0.22
CA HIS A 155 -19.86 15.65 -0.92
C HIS A 155 -18.61 16.22 -1.62
N ASN A 156 -18.43 17.55 -1.59
CA ASN A 156 -17.25 18.25 -2.13
C ASN A 156 -15.99 18.16 -1.25
N GLU A 157 -16.05 17.43 -0.14
CA GLU A 157 -14.90 17.18 0.74
C GLU A 157 -14.38 15.77 0.55
N ALA A 158 -13.10 15.56 0.87
CA ALA A 158 -12.46 14.25 0.82
C ALA A 158 -12.35 13.66 2.23
N GLY A 159 -12.37 12.33 2.36
CA GLY A 159 -12.24 11.61 3.63
C GLY A 159 -10.93 10.84 3.70
N TRP A 160 -10.08 11.12 4.67
CA TRP A 160 -8.91 10.30 4.97
C TRP A 160 -9.27 9.19 5.95
N PHE A 161 -8.92 7.95 5.61
CA PHE A 161 -9.14 6.81 6.48
C PHE A 161 -8.17 6.84 7.67
N GLU A 162 -8.68 7.17 8.86
CA GLU A 162 -7.88 7.38 10.07
C GLU A 162 -7.19 6.10 10.59
N GLY A 163 -7.70 4.94 10.20
CA GLY A 163 -7.11 3.65 10.55
C GLY A 163 -5.86 3.27 9.76
N GLY A 164 -5.43 4.12 8.82
CA GLY A 164 -4.25 3.93 7.99
C GLY A 164 -3.13 4.94 8.26
N PRO A 165 -2.01 4.85 7.51
CA PRO A 165 -0.93 5.83 7.56
C PRO A 165 -1.41 7.24 7.20
N THR A 166 -0.81 8.27 7.81
CA THR A 166 -1.01 9.63 7.32
C THR A 166 -0.21 9.85 6.04
N PRO A 167 -0.66 10.74 5.13
CA PRO A 167 0.11 11.07 3.92
C PRO A 167 1.53 11.53 4.27
N GLY A 168 2.53 10.76 3.82
CA GLY A 168 3.95 11.00 4.11
C GLY A 168 4.64 9.87 4.90
N GLN A 169 3.87 9.10 5.66
CA GLN A 169 4.36 7.91 6.36
C GLN A 169 4.54 6.72 5.40
N PHE A 170 5.29 5.70 5.82
CA PHE A 170 5.31 4.41 5.12
C PHE A 170 3.91 3.80 5.02
N GLY A 171 3.59 3.26 3.85
CA GLY A 171 2.30 2.64 3.58
C GLY A 171 1.36 3.49 2.73
N PRO A 172 0.19 2.94 2.41
CA PRO A 172 -0.82 3.62 1.62
C PRO A 172 -1.70 4.47 2.53
N ALA A 173 -1.53 5.79 2.48
CA ALA A 173 -2.56 6.68 2.98
C ALA A 173 -3.76 6.62 2.03
N LEU A 174 -4.96 6.31 2.54
CA LEU A 174 -6.17 6.23 1.73
C LEU A 174 -7.03 7.49 1.94
N ILE A 175 -7.38 8.13 0.82
CA ILE A 175 -8.35 9.22 0.77
C ILE A 175 -9.48 8.83 -0.18
N VAL A 176 -10.71 8.89 0.32
CA VAL A 176 -11.94 8.56 -0.40
C VAL A 176 -12.77 9.82 -0.67
N GLY A 177 -13.64 9.77 -1.67
CA GLY A 177 -14.54 10.88 -1.99
C GLY A 177 -15.60 10.47 -3.00
N HIS A 178 -16.68 11.24 -3.04
CA HIS A 178 -17.77 11.01 -3.99
C HIS A 178 -17.36 11.42 -5.40
N ALA A 179 -17.77 10.64 -6.40
CA ALA A 179 -17.66 11.03 -7.81
C ALA A 179 -18.78 12.02 -8.17
N ASP A 180 -19.99 11.78 -7.69
CA ASP A 180 -21.14 12.64 -7.92
C ASP A 180 -22.17 12.53 -6.78
N THR A 181 -23.24 13.29 -6.95
CA THR A 181 -24.44 13.26 -6.13
C THR A 181 -25.65 13.35 -7.04
N ARG A 182 -26.85 13.20 -6.46
CA ARG A 182 -28.11 13.46 -7.17
C ARG A 182 -28.21 14.84 -7.80
N THR A 183 -27.44 15.81 -7.30
CA THR A 183 -27.52 17.21 -7.71
C THR A 183 -26.38 17.63 -8.62
N GLY A 184 -25.40 16.75 -8.88
CA GLY A 184 -24.28 17.07 -9.76
C GLY A 184 -22.95 16.43 -9.36
N PRO A 185 -21.86 16.85 -10.04
CA PRO A 185 -20.52 16.32 -9.80
C PRO A 185 -20.02 16.62 -8.39
N SER A 186 -19.05 15.83 -7.93
CA SER A 186 -18.48 15.93 -6.59
C SER A 186 -16.94 15.93 -6.62
N VAL A 187 -16.29 15.89 -5.45
CA VAL A 187 -14.84 16.09 -5.29
C VAL A 187 -13.98 15.22 -6.22
N PHE A 188 -14.37 13.98 -6.48
CA PHE A 188 -13.63 13.02 -7.32
C PHE A 188 -14.33 12.71 -8.64
N HIS A 189 -15.20 13.59 -9.12
CA HIS A 189 -15.93 13.42 -10.39
C HIS A 189 -15.02 13.09 -11.58
N ARG A 190 -13.83 13.70 -11.62
CA ARG A 190 -12.87 13.62 -12.72
C ARG A 190 -11.65 12.76 -12.39
N LEU A 191 -11.76 11.90 -11.39
CA LEU A 191 -10.61 11.14 -10.88
C LEU A 191 -10.06 10.15 -11.93
N ASP A 192 -10.91 9.62 -12.82
CA ASP A 192 -10.49 8.75 -13.92
C ASP A 192 -9.76 9.48 -15.07
N GLU A 193 -9.83 10.81 -15.12
CA GLU A 193 -9.09 11.62 -16.08
C GLU A 193 -7.61 11.80 -15.69
N MET A 194 -7.23 11.40 -14.48
CA MET A 194 -5.86 11.51 -13.99
C MET A 194 -4.89 10.65 -14.81
N ARG A 195 -3.62 11.08 -14.86
CA ARG A 195 -2.55 10.40 -15.62
C ARG A 195 -1.28 10.31 -14.80
N ALA A 196 -0.48 9.28 -15.09
CA ALA A 196 0.84 9.10 -14.50
C ALA A 196 1.70 10.38 -14.63
N GLY A 197 2.46 10.69 -13.57
CA GLY A 197 3.32 11.87 -13.47
C GLY A 197 2.61 13.14 -12.98
N GLN A 198 1.28 13.20 -12.98
CA GLN A 198 0.55 14.34 -12.42
C GLN A 198 0.76 14.44 -10.91
N GLN A 199 0.74 15.67 -10.39
CA GLN A 199 0.96 15.94 -8.97
C GLN A 199 -0.34 15.93 -8.17
N ILE A 200 -0.25 15.38 -6.97
CA ILE A 200 -1.22 15.51 -5.89
C ILE A 200 -0.49 16.15 -4.71
N ARG A 201 -1.09 17.16 -4.08
CA ARG A 201 -0.52 17.81 -2.90
C ARG A 201 -1.47 17.62 -1.73
N VAL A 202 -0.89 17.28 -0.58
CA VAL A 202 -1.64 17.14 0.67
C VAL A 202 -1.00 18.06 1.69
N SER A 203 -1.73 19.10 2.09
CA SER A 203 -1.35 19.95 3.20
C SER A 203 -1.68 19.24 4.51
N ARG A 204 -0.78 19.35 5.48
CA ARG A 204 -0.79 18.58 6.72
C ARG A 204 -0.78 19.52 7.92
N ALA A 205 -1.28 19.04 9.06
CA ALA A 205 -1.42 19.83 10.29
C ALA A 205 -0.07 20.24 10.91
N ASP A 206 1.05 19.64 10.48
CA ASP A 206 2.40 20.01 10.91
C ASP A 206 2.98 21.19 10.11
N GLY A 207 2.19 21.81 9.23
CA GLY A 207 2.64 22.91 8.39
C GLY A 207 3.44 22.47 7.17
N THR A 208 3.49 21.17 6.86
CA THR A 208 4.15 20.65 5.67
C THR A 208 3.17 20.29 4.56
N VAL A 209 3.66 20.25 3.32
CA VAL A 209 2.94 19.74 2.15
C VAL A 209 3.65 18.50 1.63
N ALA A 210 2.96 17.37 1.64
CA ALA A 210 3.40 16.16 0.99
C ALA A 210 3.04 16.19 -0.51
N ILE A 211 4.04 16.02 -1.38
CA ILE A 211 3.89 16.07 -2.83
C ILE A 211 4.04 14.67 -3.40
N PHE A 212 2.96 14.16 -3.98
CA PHE A 212 2.90 12.85 -4.61
C PHE A 212 2.86 12.99 -6.13
N LYS A 213 3.41 12.01 -6.84
CA LYS A 213 3.18 11.82 -8.27
C LYS A 213 2.34 10.57 -8.51
N VAL A 214 1.37 10.68 -9.41
CA VAL A 214 0.57 9.55 -9.87
C VAL A 214 1.46 8.53 -10.57
N ASN A 215 1.29 7.27 -10.20
CA ASN A 215 1.90 6.11 -10.82
C ASN A 215 0.95 5.52 -11.87
N SER A 216 -0.31 5.27 -11.47
CA SER A 216 -1.34 4.66 -12.30
C SER A 216 -2.75 5.07 -11.84
N VAL A 217 -3.71 4.94 -12.74
CA VAL A 217 -5.15 5.00 -12.46
C VAL A 217 -5.73 3.67 -12.90
N GLU A 218 -6.34 2.93 -11.98
CA GLU A 218 -6.84 1.58 -12.21
C GLU A 218 -8.33 1.52 -11.85
N LYS A 219 -9.09 0.72 -12.60
CA LYS A 219 -10.51 0.46 -12.33
C LYS A 219 -10.65 -0.98 -11.86
N PHE A 220 -11.40 -1.18 -10.79
CA PHE A 220 -11.66 -2.50 -10.23
C PHE A 220 -13.15 -2.67 -10.04
N ASP A 221 -13.69 -3.82 -10.44
CA ASP A 221 -15.05 -4.20 -10.11
C ASP A 221 -15.27 -4.07 -8.61
N LYS A 222 -16.39 -3.48 -8.19
CA LYS A 222 -16.70 -3.31 -6.77
C LYS A 222 -16.64 -4.62 -6.01
N SER A 223 -17.08 -5.72 -6.62
CA SER A 223 -17.11 -7.05 -6.03
C SER A 223 -15.73 -7.71 -5.86
N SER A 224 -14.70 -7.17 -6.51
CA SER A 224 -13.36 -7.78 -6.60
C SER A 224 -12.24 -6.77 -6.40
N LEU A 225 -12.39 -5.84 -5.45
CA LEU A 225 -11.32 -4.90 -5.09
C LEU A 225 -10.12 -5.67 -4.48
N PRO A 226 -8.93 -5.64 -5.11
CA PRO A 226 -7.77 -6.40 -4.62
C PRO A 226 -7.17 -5.74 -3.37
N ALA A 227 -7.59 -6.21 -2.19
CA ALA A 227 -7.21 -5.62 -0.90
C ALA A 227 -5.69 -5.46 -0.73
N GLU A 228 -4.91 -6.47 -1.09
CA GLU A 228 -3.44 -6.41 -0.98
C GLU A 228 -2.84 -5.29 -1.83
N ARG A 229 -3.38 -5.08 -3.03
CA ARG A 229 -2.91 -4.03 -3.95
C ARG A 229 -3.23 -2.64 -3.41
N VAL A 230 -4.41 -2.47 -2.82
CA VAL A 230 -4.88 -1.18 -2.31
C VAL A 230 -4.22 -0.85 -0.97
N TYR A 231 -4.11 -1.83 -0.07
CA TYR A 231 -3.79 -1.60 1.34
C TYR A 231 -2.45 -2.18 1.81
N GLY A 232 -1.82 -3.09 1.05
CA GLY A 232 -0.71 -3.91 1.55
C GLY A 232 0.71 -3.35 1.32
N ASP A 233 0.89 -2.35 0.47
CA ASP A 233 2.22 -1.85 0.12
C ASP A 233 2.77 -0.84 1.15
N TYR A 234 3.55 -1.35 2.12
CA TYR A 234 4.27 -0.57 3.13
C TYR A 234 5.75 -0.32 2.82
N THR A 235 6.19 -0.57 1.59
CA THR A 235 7.61 -0.44 1.22
C THR A 235 8.07 1.01 1.07
N ARG A 236 7.13 1.95 0.88
CA ARG A 236 7.38 3.38 0.71
C ARG A 236 6.16 4.22 1.08
N PRO A 237 6.31 5.55 1.29
CA PRO A 237 5.17 6.44 1.39
C PRO A 237 4.38 6.50 0.09
N SER A 238 3.10 6.13 0.17
CA SER A 238 2.22 6.09 -0.98
C SER A 238 0.83 6.61 -0.64
N LEU A 239 0.12 7.03 -1.67
CA LEU A 239 -1.22 7.59 -1.58
C LEU A 239 -2.16 6.78 -2.47
N ARG A 240 -3.38 6.58 -1.99
CA ARG A 240 -4.52 6.03 -2.72
C ARG A 240 -5.63 7.05 -2.70
N LEU A 241 -6.06 7.50 -3.87
CA LEU A 241 -7.33 8.22 -4.00
C LEU A 241 -8.36 7.24 -4.55
N MET A 242 -9.53 7.14 -3.93
CA MET A 242 -10.55 6.18 -4.32
C MET A 242 -11.92 6.84 -4.44
N THR A 243 -12.64 6.49 -5.51
CA THR A 243 -14.03 6.88 -5.72
C THR A 243 -14.81 5.79 -6.43
N CYS A 244 -16.14 5.87 -6.38
CA CYS A 244 -17.01 5.06 -7.22
C CYS A 244 -16.91 5.51 -8.68
N GLY A 245 -16.96 4.57 -9.63
CA GLY A 245 -16.94 4.90 -11.05
C GLY A 245 -17.42 3.77 -11.96
N GLY A 246 -17.15 3.87 -13.25
CA GLY A 246 -17.64 2.91 -14.23
C GLY A 246 -19.11 3.14 -14.58
N LYS A 247 -19.80 2.10 -15.03
CA LYS A 247 -21.21 2.21 -15.42
C LYS A 247 -22.10 2.36 -14.19
N TRP A 248 -23.08 3.25 -14.26
CA TRP A 248 -24.17 3.28 -13.28
C TRP A 248 -25.12 2.11 -13.52
N LEU A 249 -25.22 1.19 -12.57
CA LEU A 249 -26.10 0.02 -12.60
C LEU A 249 -27.47 0.29 -11.98
N GLY A 250 -27.58 1.33 -11.14
CA GLY A 250 -28.85 1.78 -10.55
C GLY A 250 -29.19 1.14 -9.20
N GLY A 251 -30.24 1.66 -8.57
CA GLY A 251 -30.73 1.15 -7.28
C GLY A 251 -29.67 1.13 -6.17
N GLU A 252 -29.65 0.03 -5.41
CA GLU A 252 -28.66 -0.24 -4.34
C GLU A 252 -27.30 -0.70 -4.90
N GLU A 253 -27.21 -1.09 -6.17
CA GLU A 253 -25.95 -1.53 -6.79
C GLU A 253 -25.02 -0.33 -7.08
N GLY A 254 -25.62 0.81 -7.44
CA GLY A 254 -24.90 2.05 -7.71
C GLY A 254 -23.94 1.89 -8.90
N TYR A 255 -22.72 2.40 -8.77
CA TYR A 255 -21.65 2.25 -9.76
C TYR A 255 -21.07 0.82 -9.81
N GLU A 256 -20.64 0.35 -10.97
CA GLU A 256 -20.04 -0.98 -11.16
C GLU A 256 -18.62 -1.09 -10.58
N ASP A 257 -17.84 0.00 -10.64
CA ASP A 257 -16.41 0.00 -10.35
C ASP A 257 -16.02 0.91 -9.17
N ASN A 258 -14.83 0.67 -8.65
CA ASN A 258 -14.02 1.63 -7.93
C ASN A 258 -12.87 2.10 -8.83
N ILE A 259 -12.69 3.41 -8.95
CA ILE A 259 -11.50 4.01 -9.54
C ILE A 259 -10.49 4.23 -8.42
N VAL A 260 -9.26 3.76 -8.59
CA VAL A 260 -8.17 3.94 -7.64
C VAL A 260 -6.98 4.58 -8.33
N VAL A 261 -6.58 5.75 -7.83
CA VAL A 261 -5.34 6.42 -8.22
C VAL A 261 -4.24 5.97 -7.27
N PHE A 262 -3.17 5.43 -7.83
CA PHE A 262 -1.97 5.06 -7.11
C PHE A 262 -0.94 6.16 -7.27
N ALA A 263 -0.39 6.66 -6.17
CA ALA A 263 0.64 7.69 -6.21
C ALA A 263 1.75 7.42 -5.19
N SER A 264 2.95 7.90 -5.47
CA SER A 264 4.12 7.79 -4.60
C SER A 264 4.61 9.16 -4.19
N LEU A 265 5.06 9.28 -2.94
CA LEU A 265 5.67 10.51 -2.46
C LEU A 265 6.98 10.76 -3.21
N VAL A 266 7.15 11.99 -3.69
CA VAL A 266 8.34 12.40 -4.43
C VAL A 266 9.05 13.59 -3.79
N ASP A 267 8.33 14.39 -3.00
CA ASP A 267 8.88 15.60 -2.40
C ASP A 267 8.02 16.04 -1.20
N SER A 268 8.56 16.92 -0.37
CA SER A 268 7.87 17.58 0.73
C SER A 268 8.44 18.96 0.96
N ARG A 269 7.60 19.92 1.36
CA ARG A 269 8.05 21.28 1.68
C ARG A 269 7.25 21.86 2.83
N ASP A 270 7.85 22.81 3.54
CA ASP A 270 7.14 23.63 4.51
C ASP A 270 6.22 24.63 3.79
N VAL A 271 5.11 25.01 4.44
CA VAL A 271 4.14 26.02 3.98
C VAL A 271 4.62 27.42 4.33
#